data_AF-A0A497FG93-F1
#
_entry.id   AF-A0A497FG93-F1
#
_cell.length_a   1.000
_cell.length_b   1.000
_cell.length_c   1.000
_cell.angle_alpha   90.00
_cell.angle_beta   90.00
_cell.angle_gamma   90.00
#
_symmetry.space_group_name_H-M   'P 1'
#
loop_
_entity.id
_entity.type
_entity.pdbx_description
1 polymer ?
#
loop_
_entity_poly.entity_id
_entity_poly.type
_entity_poly.pdbx_seq_one_letter_code
_entity_poly.pdbx_strand_id
1 'polypeptide(L)'
;MKKVKYITLRLPFHITGVYARLVYWTAWLCKLCAHRLLYHVKQNPLLADLSQYDFIKLGRKLCYDIIPNRRYVDGISTIIHASLQSAKVLGVDVAKLELKPWLLFQSEAEPWAKGNLNIQFTSYNTVRVLVFEKDKSTRKITIKPVIPKGYARLIRTLVDKALRKQIGYPTRIYITDYGDKLEHLYGEIQVMVKYDFYLEVMKRYEKPLGNNIAGVDVNVDRLNLVVINRNGDIVWRYTARFPQASSRGYPRKSAWSVIGEAIHSNLNNAYSHGASVIAVENPKIIGYLRYYWIKNGNRKSENYNYKVTIFRSSIIERIIWKAPLYGLQVVTINPRGTTHSEDHEYVMRRYGLDKHTASAYLIALRARRNLQRP
;
A
#
# COMPACT_ATOMS: atom_id res chain seq x y z
N MET A 1 -13.57 5.59 8.50
CA MET A 1 -12.55 4.98 7.59
C MET A 1 -11.34 4.58 8.43
N LYS A 2 -10.71 3.40 8.27
CA LYS A 2 -9.50 3.09 9.06
C LYS A 2 -8.40 4.08 8.63
N LYS A 3 -7.91 4.92 9.55
CA LYS A 3 -6.84 5.90 9.28
C LYS A 3 -5.60 5.13 8.79
N VAL A 4 -5.06 5.50 7.64
CA VAL A 4 -3.79 4.95 7.14
C VAL A 4 -2.72 5.28 8.18
N LYS A 5 -2.10 4.25 8.79
CA LYS A 5 -1.08 4.45 9.83
C LYS A 5 0.31 4.66 9.24
N TYR A 6 0.63 3.89 8.20
CA TYR A 6 1.94 3.90 7.54
C TYR A 6 1.78 3.87 6.03
N ILE A 7 2.77 4.45 5.34
CA ILE A 7 3.05 4.17 3.95
C ILE A 7 4.32 3.33 3.86
N THR A 8 4.39 2.41 2.90
CA THR A 8 5.60 1.61 2.69
C THR A 8 6.33 2.12 1.46
N LEU A 9 7.53 2.66 1.66
CA LEU A 9 8.45 3.01 0.59
C LEU A 9 9.21 1.76 0.19
N ARG A 10 9.30 1.46 -1.11
CA ARG A 10 10.03 0.30 -1.63
C ARG A 10 11.28 0.82 -2.33
N LEU A 11 12.45 0.54 -1.76
CA LEU A 11 13.74 1.02 -2.23
C LEU A 11 14.53 -0.17 -2.80
N PRO A 12 14.57 -0.34 -4.14
CA PRO A 12 15.24 -1.48 -4.76
C PRO A 12 16.74 -1.48 -4.47
N PHE A 13 17.34 -2.66 -4.35
CA PHE A 13 18.79 -2.82 -4.27
C PHE A 13 19.24 -4.09 -4.99
N HIS A 14 20.54 -4.14 -5.29
CA HIS A 14 21.24 -5.30 -5.82
C HIS A 14 22.52 -5.51 -5.03
N ILE A 15 22.81 -6.77 -4.71
CA ILE A 15 24.04 -7.20 -4.05
C ILE A 15 24.53 -8.51 -4.66
N THR A 16 25.83 -8.78 -4.52
CA THR A 16 26.47 -9.95 -5.12
C THR A 16 27.31 -10.75 -4.13
N GLY A 17 27.68 -11.96 -4.53
CA GLY A 17 28.67 -12.80 -3.86
C GLY A 17 28.34 -13.07 -2.38
N VAL A 18 29.31 -12.82 -1.50
CA VAL A 18 29.16 -13.10 -0.05
C VAL A 18 27.97 -12.36 0.55
N TYR A 19 27.72 -11.11 0.18
CA TYR A 19 26.60 -10.34 0.75
C TYR A 19 25.24 -10.86 0.30
N ALA A 20 25.11 -11.31 -0.95
CA ALA A 20 23.91 -11.98 -1.43
C ALA A 20 23.61 -13.23 -0.60
N ARG A 21 24.62 -14.08 -0.35
CA ARG A 21 24.48 -15.28 0.49
C ARG A 21 24.04 -14.97 1.92
N LEU A 22 24.61 -13.94 2.56
CA LEU A 22 24.26 -13.58 3.93
C LEU A 22 22.83 -13.04 4.05
N VAL A 23 22.38 -12.20 3.10
CA VAL A 23 21.01 -11.70 3.07
C VAL A 23 20.02 -12.84 2.82
N TYR A 24 20.33 -13.73 1.88
CA TYR A 24 19.53 -14.92 1.61
C TYR A 24 19.40 -15.80 2.86
N TRP A 25 20.51 -16.11 3.53
CA TRP A 25 20.48 -16.96 4.73
C TRP A 25 19.71 -16.33 5.87
N THR A 26 19.88 -15.04 6.10
CA THR A 26 19.10 -14.32 7.11
C THR A 26 17.60 -14.40 6.84
N ALA A 27 17.18 -14.24 5.57
CA ALA A 27 15.78 -14.40 5.17
C ALA A 27 15.28 -15.84 5.34
N TRP A 28 16.13 -16.83 5.08
CA TRP A 28 15.80 -18.25 5.24
C TRP A 28 15.62 -18.65 6.70
N LEU A 29 16.50 -18.20 7.61
CA LEU A 29 16.36 -18.39 9.05
C LEU A 29 15.04 -17.79 9.56
N CYS A 30 14.72 -16.57 9.13
CA CYS A 30 13.44 -15.93 9.43
C CYS A 30 12.23 -16.70 8.88
N LYS A 31 12.35 -17.27 7.68
CA LYS A 31 11.30 -18.13 7.09
C LYS A 31 11.11 -19.42 7.90
N LEU A 32 12.20 -20.04 8.37
CA LEU A 32 12.13 -21.20 9.28
C LEU A 32 11.40 -20.86 10.58
N CYS A 33 11.68 -19.69 11.18
CA CYS A 33 10.93 -19.21 12.35
C CYS A 33 9.43 -19.10 12.05
N ALA A 34 9.07 -18.53 10.90
CA ALA A 34 7.68 -18.41 10.46
C ALA A 34 6.99 -19.77 10.32
N HIS A 35 7.65 -20.75 9.69
CA HIS A 35 7.13 -22.11 9.59
C HIS A 35 6.99 -22.78 10.95
N ARG A 36 7.98 -22.64 11.84
CA ARG A 36 7.91 -23.19 13.20
C ARG A 36 6.74 -22.60 13.98
N LEU A 37 6.54 -21.28 13.93
CA LEU A 37 5.40 -20.64 14.59
C LEU A 37 4.07 -21.14 14.06
N LEU A 38 3.92 -21.18 12.72
CA LEU A 38 2.68 -21.68 12.12
C LEU A 38 2.45 -23.15 12.46
N TYR A 39 3.49 -23.97 12.47
CA TYR A 39 3.41 -25.38 12.89
C TYR A 39 2.85 -25.51 14.30
N HIS A 40 3.38 -24.77 15.28
CA HIS A 40 2.86 -24.81 16.65
C HIS A 40 1.41 -24.34 16.74
N VAL A 41 1.03 -23.31 15.98
CA VAL A 41 -0.37 -22.86 15.92
C VAL A 41 -1.28 -23.91 15.31
N LYS A 42 -0.83 -24.68 14.32
CA LYS A 42 -1.61 -25.80 13.75
C LYS A 42 -1.80 -26.94 14.75
N GLN A 43 -0.81 -27.20 15.61
CA GLN A 43 -0.90 -28.21 16.68
C GLN A 43 -1.80 -27.75 17.84
N ASN A 44 -1.82 -26.45 18.13
CA ASN A 44 -2.69 -25.86 19.13
C ASN A 44 -3.34 -24.56 18.59
N PRO A 45 -4.54 -24.65 17.99
CA PRO A 45 -5.23 -23.50 17.40
C PRO A 45 -5.52 -22.35 18.38
N LEU A 46 -5.60 -22.61 19.69
CA LEU A 46 -5.80 -21.57 20.71
C LEU A 46 -4.67 -20.52 20.70
N LEU A 47 -3.49 -20.88 20.21
CA LEU A 47 -2.37 -19.95 20.06
C LEU A 47 -2.66 -18.82 19.05
N ALA A 48 -3.61 -19.01 18.13
CA ALA A 48 -4.03 -17.97 17.20
C ALA A 48 -4.83 -16.84 17.88
N ASP A 49 -5.38 -17.10 19.07
CA ASP A 49 -6.18 -16.13 19.84
C ASP A 49 -5.35 -15.28 20.81
N LEU A 50 -4.05 -15.56 20.91
CA LEU A 50 -3.15 -14.77 21.74
C LEU A 50 -3.12 -13.30 21.31
N SER A 51 -2.93 -12.42 22.31
CA SER A 51 -2.59 -11.03 22.04
C SER A 51 -1.29 -10.96 21.21
N GLN A 52 -1.09 -9.88 20.45
CA GLN A 52 0.16 -9.71 19.69
C GLN A 52 1.38 -9.79 20.61
N TYR A 53 1.29 -9.24 21.81
CA TYR A 53 2.36 -9.24 22.80
C TYR A 53 2.72 -10.64 23.28
N ASP A 54 1.71 -11.46 23.63
CA ASP A 54 1.94 -12.83 24.10
C ASP A 54 2.41 -13.74 22.95
N PHE A 55 1.88 -13.53 21.74
CA PHE A 55 2.35 -14.24 20.56
C PHE A 55 3.83 -13.93 20.25
N ILE A 56 4.27 -12.69 20.42
CA ILE A 56 5.69 -12.31 20.30
C ILE A 56 6.54 -12.99 21.38
N LYS A 57 6.07 -13.05 22.63
CA LYS A 57 6.78 -13.78 23.70
C LYS A 57 6.95 -15.27 23.37
N LEU A 58 5.88 -15.90 22.87
CA LEU A 58 5.93 -17.28 22.39
C LEU A 58 6.95 -17.42 21.24
N GLY A 59 6.92 -16.48 20.29
CA GLY A 59 7.89 -16.38 19.19
C GLY A 59 9.34 -16.39 19.67
N ARG A 60 9.66 -15.54 20.66
CA ARG A 60 10.98 -15.51 21.29
C ARG A 60 11.37 -16.86 21.89
N LYS A 61 10.47 -17.52 22.62
CA LYS A 61 10.75 -18.84 23.21
C LYS A 61 11.04 -19.90 22.15
N LEU A 62 10.30 -19.89 21.04
CA LEU A 62 10.33 -20.95 20.03
C LEU A 62 11.37 -20.73 18.92
N CYS A 63 11.81 -19.50 18.68
CA CYS A 63 12.58 -19.17 17.47
C CYS A 63 13.98 -18.62 17.72
N TYR A 64 14.34 -18.32 18.98
CA TYR A 64 15.63 -17.70 19.28
C TYR A 64 16.83 -18.62 18.99
N ASP A 65 16.63 -19.93 19.07
CA ASP A 65 17.62 -20.94 18.68
C ASP A 65 17.84 -20.98 17.16
N ILE A 66 16.86 -20.59 16.33
CA ILE A 66 17.01 -20.48 14.87
C ILE A 66 17.74 -19.19 14.51
N ILE A 67 17.21 -18.05 14.97
CA ILE A 67 17.78 -16.73 14.71
C ILE A 67 17.96 -16.00 16.05
N PRO A 68 19.20 -15.89 16.57
CA PRO A 68 19.46 -15.29 17.88
C PRO A 68 19.44 -13.75 17.79
N ASN A 69 18.36 -13.21 17.23
CA ASN A 69 18.06 -11.80 17.15
C ASN A 69 16.61 -11.55 17.54
N ARG A 70 16.41 -11.01 18.74
CA ARG A 70 15.08 -10.68 19.26
C ARG A 70 14.24 -9.85 18.28
N ARG A 71 14.81 -8.85 17.60
CA ARG A 71 14.03 -7.92 16.76
C ARG A 71 13.53 -8.60 15.48
N TYR A 72 14.33 -9.52 14.92
CA TYR A 72 13.89 -10.32 13.78
C TYR A 72 12.84 -11.35 14.18
N VAL A 73 12.98 -11.98 15.35
CA VAL A 73 11.95 -12.88 15.89
C VAL A 73 10.64 -12.12 16.14
N ASP A 74 10.69 -10.94 16.76
CA ASP A 74 9.52 -10.08 17.00
C ASP A 74 8.86 -9.69 15.68
N GLY A 75 9.68 -9.33 14.69
CA GLY A 75 9.24 -8.98 13.35
C GLY A 75 8.49 -10.12 12.65
N ILE A 76 9.04 -11.33 12.68
CA ILE A 76 8.40 -12.52 12.09
C ILE A 76 7.13 -12.91 12.85
N SER A 77 7.17 -12.87 14.17
CA SER A 77 6.01 -13.16 15.03
C SER A 77 4.85 -12.22 14.73
N THR A 78 5.13 -10.93 14.52
CA THR A 78 4.13 -9.94 14.10
C THR A 78 3.51 -10.26 12.73
N ILE A 79 4.30 -10.73 11.76
CA ILE A 79 3.76 -11.10 10.43
C ILE A 79 2.83 -12.31 10.55
N ILE A 80 3.24 -13.34 11.31
CA ILE A 80 2.43 -14.54 11.50
C ILE A 80 1.16 -14.20 12.26
N HIS A 81 1.24 -13.46 13.37
CA HIS A 81 0.08 -13.01 14.13
C HIS A 81 -0.90 -12.23 13.25
N ALA A 82 -0.44 -11.25 12.48
CA ALA A 82 -1.29 -10.47 11.58
C ALA A 82 -1.97 -11.35 10.49
N SER A 83 -1.28 -12.38 10.02
CA SER A 83 -1.82 -13.34 9.05
C SER A 83 -2.92 -14.20 9.67
N LEU A 84 -2.72 -14.67 10.91
CA LEU A 84 -3.72 -15.43 11.67
C LEU A 84 -4.96 -14.60 11.98
N GLN A 85 -4.78 -13.36 12.43
CA GLN A 85 -5.91 -12.43 12.66
C GLN A 85 -6.70 -12.17 11.37
N SER A 86 -6.02 -12.07 10.23
CA SER A 86 -6.67 -11.91 8.94
C SER A 86 -7.45 -13.17 8.54
N ALA A 87 -6.88 -14.35 8.74
CA ALA A 87 -7.55 -15.63 8.47
C ALA A 87 -8.81 -15.80 9.33
N LYS A 88 -8.74 -15.46 10.62
CA LYS A 88 -9.86 -15.50 11.56
C LYS A 88 -11.01 -14.60 11.10
N VAL A 89 -10.72 -13.35 10.72
CA VAL A 89 -11.72 -12.40 10.20
C VAL A 89 -12.37 -12.91 8.91
N LEU A 90 -11.64 -13.69 8.12
CA LEU A 90 -12.14 -14.29 6.87
C LEU A 90 -12.84 -15.65 7.08
N GLY A 91 -12.89 -16.18 8.31
CA GLY A 91 -13.44 -17.50 8.59
C GLY A 91 -12.63 -18.64 7.95
N VAL A 92 -11.34 -18.42 7.69
CA VAL A 92 -10.45 -19.42 7.10
C VAL A 92 -9.95 -20.35 8.19
N ASP A 93 -10.03 -21.65 7.93
CA ASP A 93 -9.47 -22.68 8.79
C ASP A 93 -7.93 -22.53 8.90
N VAL A 94 -7.46 -22.31 10.13
CA VAL A 94 -6.04 -22.11 10.46
C VAL A 94 -5.20 -23.34 10.09
N ALA A 95 -5.76 -24.55 10.17
CA ALA A 95 -5.06 -25.78 9.80
C ALA A 95 -4.67 -25.80 8.30
N LYS A 96 -5.46 -25.14 7.46
CA LYS A 96 -5.26 -25.03 6.01
C LYS A 96 -4.38 -23.86 5.60
N LEU A 97 -3.92 -23.04 6.55
CA LEU A 97 -3.04 -21.91 6.22
C LEU A 97 -1.66 -22.39 5.78
N GLU A 98 -1.16 -21.79 4.72
CA GLU A 98 0.17 -22.05 4.20
C GLU A 98 0.94 -20.74 3.98
N LEU A 99 2.25 -20.79 4.20
CA LEU A 99 3.12 -19.67 3.92
C LEU A 99 3.51 -19.67 2.45
N LYS A 100 3.26 -18.56 1.77
CA LYS A 100 3.82 -18.31 0.44
C LYS A 100 5.36 -18.38 0.47
N PRO A 101 6.03 -18.66 -0.66
CA PRO A 101 7.49 -18.75 -0.73
C PRO A 101 8.18 -17.38 -0.68
N TRP A 102 7.75 -16.48 0.20
CA TRP A 102 8.43 -15.22 0.43
C TRP A 102 9.76 -15.45 1.16
N LEU A 103 10.73 -14.57 0.89
CA LEU A 103 11.99 -14.48 1.61
C LEU A 103 12.16 -13.05 2.10
N LEU A 104 12.05 -12.86 3.41
CA LEU A 104 12.17 -11.55 4.04
C LEU A 104 12.62 -11.68 5.48
N PHE A 105 13.12 -10.57 6.02
CA PHE A 105 13.29 -10.35 7.45
C PHE A 105 12.97 -8.90 7.78
N GLN A 106 12.45 -8.65 8.98
CA GLN A 106 12.01 -7.32 9.38
C GLN A 106 12.32 -7.02 10.84
N SER A 107 12.52 -5.75 11.15
CA SER A 107 12.72 -5.23 12.50
C SER A 107 11.81 -4.04 12.74
N GLU A 108 11.46 -3.84 14.01
CA GLU A 108 10.58 -2.75 14.45
C GLU A 108 11.29 -1.38 14.43
N ALA A 109 10.60 -0.36 14.92
CA ALA A 109 11.11 0.99 15.01
C ALA A 109 11.76 1.24 16.38
N GLU A 110 12.97 1.77 16.39
CA GLU A 110 13.68 2.18 17.61
C GLU A 110 14.25 3.60 17.44
N PRO A 111 13.50 4.66 17.81
CA PRO A 111 13.99 6.03 17.70
C PRO A 111 15.34 6.24 18.41
N TRP A 112 15.50 5.69 19.62
CA TRP A 112 16.73 5.74 20.40
C TRP A 112 17.94 5.08 19.70
N ALA A 113 17.69 4.13 18.80
CA ALA A 113 18.70 3.44 18.00
C ALA A 113 18.85 4.03 16.58
N LYS A 114 18.61 5.33 16.44
CA LYS A 114 18.66 6.06 15.17
C LYS A 114 17.73 5.51 14.09
N GLY A 115 16.51 5.15 14.49
CA GLY A 115 15.45 4.75 13.56
C GLY A 115 15.09 3.27 13.64
N ASN A 116 16.07 2.41 13.34
CA ASN A 116 15.96 0.96 13.32
C ASN A 116 17.34 0.36 13.61
N LEU A 117 17.45 -0.52 14.59
CA LEU A 117 18.76 -1.03 15.04
C LEU A 117 19.40 -2.00 14.04
N ASN A 118 18.59 -2.86 13.42
CA ASN A 118 19.06 -3.95 12.57
C ASN A 118 19.17 -3.54 11.09
N ILE A 119 18.31 -2.64 10.62
CA ILE A 119 18.23 -2.19 9.21
C ILE A 119 18.24 -0.66 9.23
N GLN A 120 19.44 -0.09 9.41
CA GLN A 120 19.63 1.31 9.79
C GLN A 120 20.15 2.15 8.63
N PHE A 121 19.49 3.25 8.29
CA PHE A 121 20.12 4.28 7.47
C PHE A 121 21.28 4.93 8.22
N THR A 122 22.47 4.89 7.63
CA THR A 122 23.65 5.61 8.10
C THR A 122 23.85 6.93 7.35
N SER A 123 23.30 7.05 6.15
CA SER A 123 23.19 8.27 5.36
C SER A 123 22.01 8.16 4.39
N TYR A 124 21.77 9.20 3.59
CA TYR A 124 20.62 9.30 2.66
C TYR A 124 20.36 8.03 1.80
N ASN A 125 21.41 7.39 1.30
CA ASN A 125 21.34 6.24 0.40
C ASN A 125 22.18 5.05 0.86
N THR A 126 22.55 5.00 2.14
CA THR A 126 23.38 3.94 2.70
C THR A 126 22.68 3.33 3.90
N VAL A 127 22.44 2.02 3.84
CA VAL A 127 21.75 1.26 4.87
C VAL A 127 22.68 0.18 5.40
N ARG A 128 22.91 0.19 6.71
CA ARG A 128 23.63 -0.86 7.43
C ARG A 128 22.64 -1.93 7.88
N VAL A 129 22.90 -3.17 7.51
CA VAL A 129 22.03 -4.31 7.79
C VAL A 129 22.78 -5.36 8.61
N LEU A 130 22.20 -5.78 9.73
CA LEU A 130 22.68 -6.92 10.50
C LEU A 130 22.20 -8.22 9.85
N VAL A 131 23.13 -9.07 9.45
CA VAL A 131 22.87 -10.35 8.77
C VAL A 131 23.56 -11.49 9.51
N PHE A 132 23.12 -12.71 9.21
CA PHE A 132 23.56 -13.95 9.85
C PHE A 132 24.29 -14.84 8.85
N GLU A 133 25.35 -15.47 9.34
CA GLU A 133 26.04 -16.57 8.68
C GLU A 133 25.36 -17.92 8.97
N LYS A 134 25.81 -19.00 8.32
CA LYS A 134 25.24 -20.35 8.53
C LYS A 134 25.42 -20.85 9.97
N ASP A 135 26.52 -20.49 10.62
CA ASP A 135 26.84 -20.81 12.01
C ASP A 135 26.12 -19.88 13.03
N LYS A 136 25.23 -19.00 12.55
CA LYS A 136 24.49 -17.99 13.33
C LYS A 136 25.36 -16.85 13.88
N SER A 137 26.64 -16.76 13.50
CA SER A 137 27.44 -15.56 13.76
C SER A 137 26.87 -14.36 12.99
N THR A 138 27.12 -13.16 13.50
CA THR A 138 26.51 -11.93 12.96
C THR A 138 27.52 -11.07 12.23
N ARG A 139 27.09 -10.46 11.12
CA ARG A 139 27.86 -9.48 10.37
C ARG A 139 27.01 -8.24 10.08
N LYS A 140 27.63 -7.07 10.02
CA LYS A 140 26.97 -5.86 9.49
C LYS A 140 27.46 -5.63 8.07
N ILE A 141 26.53 -5.59 7.13
CA ILE A 141 26.81 -5.27 5.73
C ILE A 141 26.21 -3.92 5.36
N THR A 142 26.72 -3.33 4.29
CA THR A 142 26.22 -2.07 3.74
C THR A 142 25.48 -2.33 2.44
N ILE A 143 24.23 -1.86 2.35
CA ILE A 143 23.40 -1.90 1.16
C ILE A 143 23.13 -0.46 0.72
N LYS A 144 23.31 -0.20 -0.58
CA LYS A 144 22.99 1.10 -1.20
C LYS A 144 21.74 0.95 -2.07
N PRO A 145 20.53 1.25 -1.55
CA PRO A 145 19.32 1.16 -2.35
C PRO A 145 19.19 2.33 -3.33
N VAL A 146 18.44 2.12 -4.41
CA VAL A 146 17.97 3.16 -5.32
C VAL A 146 16.83 3.92 -4.65
N ILE A 147 17.02 5.23 -4.45
CA ILE A 147 15.99 6.13 -3.92
C ILE A 147 15.19 6.74 -5.07
N PRO A 148 13.88 6.47 -5.21
CA PRO A 148 13.06 7.10 -6.24
C PRO A 148 13.02 8.62 -6.07
N LYS A 149 13.16 9.39 -7.17
CA LYS A 149 13.18 10.87 -7.15
C LYS A 149 12.00 11.46 -6.37
N GLY A 150 10.79 10.92 -6.57
CA GLY A 150 9.57 11.37 -5.89
C GLY A 150 9.55 11.16 -4.36
N TYR A 151 10.49 10.39 -3.81
CA TYR A 151 10.64 10.17 -2.37
C TYR A 151 11.95 10.72 -1.80
N ALA A 152 12.78 11.39 -2.61
CA ALA A 152 14.07 11.91 -2.18
C ALA A 152 13.94 12.85 -0.96
N ARG A 153 13.00 13.82 -1.01
CA ARG A 153 12.72 14.75 0.10
C ARG A 153 12.33 13.99 1.37
N LEU A 154 11.39 13.06 1.25
CA LEU A 154 10.90 12.25 2.37
C LEU A 154 12.00 11.40 3.03
N ILE A 155 12.83 10.73 2.22
CA ILE A 155 13.93 9.90 2.74
C ILE A 155 14.98 10.78 3.42
N ARG A 156 15.37 11.92 2.85
CA ARG A 156 16.31 12.85 3.51
C ARG A 156 15.81 13.27 4.88
N THR A 157 14.57 13.76 4.97
CA THR A 157 13.99 14.20 6.25
C THR A 157 13.84 13.04 7.24
N LEU A 158 13.45 11.85 6.77
CA LEU A 158 13.34 10.66 7.61
C LEU A 158 14.71 10.29 8.21
N VAL A 159 15.74 10.22 7.37
CA VAL A 159 17.10 9.87 7.80
C VAL A 159 17.66 10.90 8.76
N ASP A 160 17.51 12.19 8.48
CA ASP A 160 17.99 13.26 9.37
C ASP A 160 17.34 13.20 10.76
N LYS A 161 16.00 13.10 10.81
CA LYS A 161 15.27 12.97 12.09
C LYS A 161 15.65 11.67 12.81
N ALA A 162 15.87 10.59 12.08
CA ALA A 162 16.26 9.32 12.67
C ALA A 162 17.68 9.36 13.24
N LEU A 163 18.65 9.95 12.54
CA LEU A 163 20.03 10.11 13.04
C LEU A 163 20.09 10.95 14.32
N ARG A 164 19.17 11.93 14.45
CA ARG A 164 18.93 12.72 15.69
C ARG A 164 18.09 12.00 16.75
N LYS A 165 17.77 10.71 16.55
CA LYS A 165 16.95 9.86 17.43
C LYS A 165 15.51 10.33 17.66
N GLN A 166 14.98 11.18 16.78
CA GLN A 166 13.64 11.77 16.91
C GLN A 166 12.53 10.89 16.35
N ILE A 167 12.86 10.01 15.38
CA ILE A 167 11.88 9.14 14.73
C ILE A 167 12.44 7.72 14.55
N GLY A 168 11.55 6.75 14.74
CA GLY A 168 11.75 5.33 14.45
C GLY A 168 11.03 4.93 13.17
N TYR A 169 11.57 3.98 12.42
CA TYR A 169 10.92 3.45 11.22
C TYR A 169 11.04 1.91 11.19
N PRO A 170 9.92 1.16 11.16
CA PRO A 170 9.99 -0.27 10.92
C PRO A 170 10.49 -0.49 9.49
N THR A 171 11.34 -1.49 9.31
CA THR A 171 11.92 -1.81 8.00
C THR A 171 11.94 -3.29 7.78
N ARG A 172 11.75 -3.70 6.53
CA ARG A 172 11.97 -5.08 6.10
C ARG A 172 12.83 -5.15 4.85
N ILE A 173 13.67 -6.17 4.79
CA ILE A 173 14.33 -6.59 3.56
C ILE A 173 13.45 -7.65 2.92
N TYR A 174 13.05 -7.44 1.67
CA TYR A 174 12.28 -8.40 0.87
C TYR A 174 13.09 -8.79 -0.35
N ILE A 175 13.39 -10.08 -0.51
CA ILE A 175 14.09 -10.60 -1.68
C ILE A 175 13.07 -10.77 -2.81
N THR A 176 13.32 -10.11 -3.94
CA THR A 176 12.43 -10.18 -5.11
C THR A 176 12.89 -11.22 -6.11
N ASP A 177 14.20 -11.41 -6.24
CA ASP A 177 14.81 -12.37 -7.17
C ASP A 177 16.25 -12.67 -6.75
N TYR A 178 16.80 -13.81 -7.16
CA TYR A 178 18.20 -14.15 -6.95
C TYR A 178 18.66 -15.16 -8.02
N GLY A 179 19.91 -15.00 -8.46
CA GLY A 179 20.51 -15.89 -9.45
C GLY A 179 20.92 -17.24 -8.86
N ASP A 180 21.16 -18.20 -9.75
CA ASP A 180 21.70 -19.50 -9.38
C ASP A 180 22.98 -19.35 -8.56
N LYS A 181 23.16 -20.21 -7.56
CA LYS A 181 24.28 -20.15 -6.59
C LYS A 181 24.40 -18.85 -5.78
N LEU A 182 23.39 -17.96 -5.79
CA LEU A 182 23.36 -16.68 -5.06
C LEU A 182 24.48 -15.72 -5.47
N GLU A 183 24.90 -15.74 -6.73
CA GLU A 183 25.87 -14.79 -7.28
C GLU A 183 25.29 -13.37 -7.35
N HIS A 184 23.99 -13.28 -7.64
CA HIS A 184 23.21 -12.04 -7.67
C HIS A 184 21.97 -12.16 -6.78
N LEU A 185 21.64 -11.07 -6.08
CA LEU A 185 20.40 -10.95 -5.32
C LEU A 185 19.78 -9.58 -5.58
N TYR A 186 18.52 -9.58 -5.99
CA TYR A 186 17.68 -8.40 -6.14
C TYR A 186 16.67 -8.36 -5.00
N GLY A 187 16.56 -7.21 -4.37
CA GLY A 187 15.63 -7.04 -3.26
C GLY A 187 15.14 -5.62 -3.13
N GLU A 188 14.30 -5.42 -2.11
CA GLU A 188 13.78 -4.13 -1.74
C GLU A 188 13.94 -3.91 -0.24
N ILE A 189 14.51 -2.76 0.13
CA ILE A 189 14.39 -2.23 1.48
C ILE A 189 13.03 -1.55 1.56
N GLN A 190 12.12 -2.14 2.31
CA GLN A 190 10.77 -1.63 2.47
C GLN A 190 10.65 -0.90 3.80
N VAL A 191 10.63 0.44 3.73
CA VAL A 191 10.63 1.34 4.88
C VAL A 191 9.21 1.78 5.19
N MET A 192 8.74 1.52 6.40
CA MET A 192 7.40 1.91 6.86
C MET A 192 7.47 3.29 7.51
N VAL A 193 6.88 4.28 6.86
CA VAL A 193 6.88 5.68 7.29
C VAL A 193 5.50 6.04 7.82
N LYS A 194 5.44 6.65 9.02
CA LYS A 194 4.17 7.12 9.60
C LYS A 194 3.46 8.05 8.60
N TYR A 195 2.17 7.83 8.40
CA TYR A 195 1.41 8.58 7.40
C TYR A 195 1.32 10.07 7.71
N ASP A 196 1.19 10.46 8.98
CA ASP A 196 1.17 11.87 9.36
C ASP A 196 2.52 12.56 9.04
N PHE A 197 3.65 11.88 9.23
CA PHE A 197 4.97 12.36 8.82
C PHE A 197 5.12 12.42 7.29
N TYR A 198 4.53 11.45 6.56
CA TYR A 198 4.47 11.52 5.11
C TYR A 198 3.71 12.76 4.64
N LEU A 199 2.56 13.07 5.24
CA LEU A 199 1.80 14.27 4.92
C LEU A 199 2.59 15.53 5.25
N GLU A 200 3.17 15.62 6.45
CA GLU A 200 4.05 16.74 6.89
C GLU A 200 5.12 17.04 5.83
N VAL A 201 5.86 16.01 5.41
CA VAL A 201 7.01 16.22 4.51
C VAL A 201 6.61 16.32 3.05
N MET A 202 5.52 15.70 2.60
CA MET A 202 5.15 15.62 1.18
C MET A 202 3.99 16.51 0.77
N LYS A 203 3.44 17.30 1.70
CA LYS A 203 2.41 18.31 1.40
C LYS A 203 2.88 19.23 0.28
N ARG A 204 1.96 19.51 -0.64
CA ARG A 204 2.14 20.41 -1.79
C ARG A 204 1.40 21.72 -1.55
N TYR A 205 0.18 21.63 -1.02
CA TYR A 205 -0.69 22.78 -0.78
C TYR A 205 -1.26 22.73 0.63
N GLU A 206 -1.18 23.85 1.35
CA GLU A 206 -1.66 23.94 2.73
C GLU A 206 -3.18 23.94 2.85
N LYS A 207 -3.84 24.65 1.92
CA LYS A 207 -5.28 24.88 1.85
C LYS A 207 -5.76 24.71 0.40
N PRO A 208 -7.03 24.36 0.18
CA PRO A 208 -7.62 24.32 -1.17
C PRO A 208 -7.73 25.72 -1.79
N LEU A 209 -7.78 25.81 -3.13
CA LEU A 209 -7.91 27.08 -3.86
C LEU A 209 -9.32 27.67 -3.83
N GLY A 210 -10.33 26.85 -3.59
CA GLY A 210 -11.72 27.29 -3.63
C GLY A 210 -12.60 26.37 -2.79
N ASN A 211 -13.87 26.30 -3.14
CA ASN A 211 -14.89 25.52 -2.43
C ASN A 211 -15.68 24.59 -3.36
N ASN A 212 -15.14 24.30 -4.54
CA ASN A 212 -15.74 23.39 -5.51
C ASN A 212 -15.61 21.93 -5.03
N ILE A 213 -16.39 21.05 -5.65
CA ILE A 213 -16.42 19.63 -5.32
C ILE A 213 -16.00 18.84 -6.55
N ALA A 214 -14.95 18.03 -6.40
CA ALA A 214 -14.51 17.09 -7.41
C ALA A 214 -15.14 15.72 -7.19
N GLY A 215 -15.57 15.04 -8.24
CA GLY A 215 -15.93 13.63 -8.24
C GLY A 215 -15.02 12.85 -9.18
N VAL A 216 -14.56 11.68 -8.73
CA VAL A 216 -13.68 10.81 -9.52
C VAL A 216 -14.30 9.44 -9.73
N ASP A 217 -14.49 9.07 -10.99
CA ASP A 217 -14.82 7.72 -11.44
C ASP A 217 -13.55 6.94 -11.79
N VAL A 218 -13.36 5.78 -11.14
CA VAL A 218 -12.15 4.97 -11.25
C VAL A 218 -12.41 3.75 -12.10
N ASN A 219 -11.63 3.58 -13.17
CA ASN A 219 -11.70 2.42 -14.06
C ASN A 219 -10.33 1.73 -14.19
N VAL A 220 -10.30 0.59 -14.88
CA VAL A 220 -9.08 -0.21 -15.08
C VAL A 220 -8.02 0.46 -15.96
N ASP A 221 -8.45 1.36 -16.83
CA ASP A 221 -7.67 1.99 -17.89
C ASP A 221 -7.72 3.53 -17.86
N ARG A 222 -8.50 4.13 -16.95
CA ARG A 222 -8.66 5.59 -16.85
C ARG A 222 -9.16 6.05 -15.49
N LEU A 223 -8.96 7.33 -15.23
CA LEU A 223 -9.57 8.09 -14.13
C LEU A 223 -10.30 9.29 -14.73
N ASN A 224 -11.61 9.38 -14.49
CA ASN A 224 -12.42 10.53 -14.95
C ASN A 224 -12.71 11.43 -13.76
N LEU A 225 -12.46 12.72 -13.94
CA LEU A 225 -12.66 13.78 -12.96
C LEU A 225 -13.72 14.75 -13.50
N VAL A 226 -14.67 15.10 -12.64
CA VAL A 226 -15.57 16.23 -12.85
C VAL A 226 -15.49 17.14 -11.64
N VAL A 227 -15.34 18.43 -11.87
CA VAL A 227 -15.39 19.47 -10.82
C VAL A 227 -16.66 20.26 -10.99
N ILE A 228 -17.42 20.40 -9.91
CA ILE A 228 -18.67 21.17 -9.86
C ILE A 228 -18.57 22.33 -8.88
N ASN A 229 -19.27 23.41 -9.17
CA ASN A 229 -19.48 24.49 -8.22
C ASN A 229 -20.52 24.10 -7.14
N ARG A 230 -20.81 25.01 -6.22
CA ARG A 230 -21.83 24.80 -5.16
C ARG A 230 -23.26 24.65 -5.71
N ASN A 231 -23.56 25.21 -6.87
CA ASN A 231 -24.87 25.10 -7.52
C ASN A 231 -25.05 23.75 -8.23
N GLY A 232 -23.96 23.02 -8.46
CA GLY A 232 -23.95 21.73 -9.15
C GLY A 232 -23.62 21.84 -10.64
N ASP A 233 -23.21 23.03 -11.09
CA ASP A 233 -22.79 23.24 -12.48
C ASP A 233 -21.37 22.71 -12.67
N ILE A 234 -21.13 22.11 -13.84
CA ILE A 234 -19.83 21.57 -14.18
C ILE A 234 -18.88 22.72 -14.52
N VAL A 235 -17.82 22.84 -13.73
CA VAL A 235 -16.73 23.82 -13.92
C VAL A 235 -15.61 23.23 -14.77
N TRP A 236 -15.33 21.93 -14.59
CA TRP A 236 -14.23 21.28 -15.29
C TRP A 236 -14.47 19.78 -15.47
N ARG A 237 -13.90 19.23 -16.55
CA ARG A 237 -13.90 17.79 -16.88
C ARG A 237 -12.50 17.38 -17.32
N TYR A 238 -12.01 16.25 -16.83
CA TYR A 238 -10.69 15.75 -17.18
C TYR A 238 -10.64 14.23 -17.12
N THR A 239 -9.98 13.61 -18.10
CA THR A 239 -9.76 12.15 -18.09
C THR A 239 -8.27 11.86 -18.22
N ALA A 240 -7.69 11.21 -17.20
CA ALA A 240 -6.36 10.62 -17.31
C ALA A 240 -6.49 9.18 -17.83
N ARG A 241 -6.00 8.93 -19.05
CA ARG A 241 -6.02 7.59 -19.67
C ARG A 241 -4.69 6.87 -19.49
N PHE A 242 -4.76 5.57 -19.21
CA PHE A 242 -3.64 4.64 -19.09
C PHE A 242 -3.98 3.23 -19.60
N PRO A 243 -4.45 3.09 -20.86
CA PRO A 243 -4.86 1.79 -21.42
C PRO A 243 -3.76 0.73 -21.36
N GLN A 244 -2.48 1.12 -21.46
CA GLN A 244 -1.33 0.24 -21.34
C GLN A 244 -1.30 -0.51 -19.99
N ALA A 245 -1.73 0.13 -18.89
CA ALA A 245 -1.75 -0.51 -17.57
C ALA A 245 -2.84 -1.59 -17.42
N SER A 246 -3.75 -1.65 -18.39
CA SER A 246 -4.77 -2.68 -18.52
C SER A 246 -4.42 -3.77 -19.54
N SER A 247 -3.36 -3.61 -20.32
CA SER A 247 -2.95 -4.57 -21.35
C SER A 247 -2.46 -5.89 -20.74
N ARG A 248 -2.76 -7.02 -21.42
CA ARG A 248 -2.29 -8.35 -21.00
C ARG A 248 -0.77 -8.38 -21.01
N GLY A 249 -0.18 -8.98 -19.98
CA GLY A 249 1.28 -9.06 -19.82
C GLY A 249 1.96 -7.77 -19.36
N TYR A 250 1.25 -6.64 -19.20
CA TYR A 250 1.88 -5.39 -18.77
C TYR A 250 2.40 -5.52 -17.32
N PRO A 251 3.70 -5.24 -17.07
CA PRO A 251 4.29 -5.46 -15.75
C PRO A 251 3.57 -4.66 -14.66
N ARG A 252 3.17 -5.34 -13.59
CA ARG A 252 2.40 -4.73 -12.48
C ARG A 252 3.14 -3.55 -11.82
N LYS A 253 4.47 -3.58 -11.78
CA LYS A 253 5.30 -2.48 -11.24
C LYS A 253 5.18 -1.25 -12.14
N SER A 254 5.31 -1.43 -13.45
CA SER A 254 5.14 -0.38 -14.46
C SER A 254 3.71 0.18 -14.46
N ALA A 255 2.70 -0.68 -14.30
CA ALA A 255 1.29 -0.27 -14.17
C ALA A 255 1.09 0.74 -13.03
N TRP A 256 1.71 0.48 -11.88
CA TRP A 256 1.60 1.37 -10.72
C TRP A 256 2.32 2.70 -10.88
N SER A 257 3.33 2.79 -11.74
CA SER A 257 3.98 4.07 -12.06
C SER A 257 3.00 4.97 -12.84
N VAL A 258 2.48 4.46 -13.95
CA VAL A 258 1.53 5.17 -14.82
C VAL A 258 0.25 5.55 -14.08
N ILE A 259 -0.33 4.61 -13.31
CA ILE A 259 -1.51 4.89 -12.48
C ILE A 259 -1.19 5.95 -11.42
N GLY A 260 0.02 5.91 -10.84
CA GLY A 260 0.47 6.91 -9.87
C GLY A 260 0.51 8.33 -10.45
N GLU A 261 1.04 8.47 -11.67
CA GLU A 261 1.05 9.73 -12.43
C GLU A 261 -0.35 10.21 -12.78
N ALA A 262 -1.25 9.30 -13.19
CA ALA A 262 -2.64 9.61 -13.46
C ALA A 262 -3.39 10.11 -12.22
N ILE A 263 -3.14 9.52 -11.04
CA ILE A 263 -3.68 10.00 -9.76
C ILE A 263 -3.16 11.40 -9.46
N HIS A 264 -1.85 11.62 -9.56
CA HIS A 264 -1.26 12.94 -9.32
C HIS A 264 -1.83 14.01 -10.27
N SER A 265 -2.02 13.67 -11.55
CA SER A 265 -2.62 14.55 -12.54
C SER A 265 -4.09 14.87 -12.21
N ASN A 266 -4.88 13.88 -11.79
CA ASN A 266 -6.27 14.09 -11.34
C ASN A 266 -6.34 15.00 -10.11
N LEU A 267 -5.52 14.75 -9.09
CA LEU A 267 -5.51 15.56 -7.87
C LEU A 267 -5.07 17.01 -8.15
N ASN A 268 -4.09 17.19 -9.04
CA ASN A 268 -3.64 18.52 -9.46
C ASN A 268 -4.74 19.26 -10.24
N ASN A 269 -5.41 18.58 -11.18
CA ASN A 269 -6.54 19.14 -11.92
C ASN A 269 -7.67 19.55 -10.97
N ALA A 270 -8.05 18.69 -10.02
CA ALA A 270 -9.09 19.02 -9.03
C ALA A 270 -8.71 20.27 -8.22
N TYR A 271 -7.48 20.32 -7.70
CA TYR A 271 -6.96 21.46 -6.96
C TYR A 271 -6.98 22.76 -7.80
N SER A 272 -6.37 22.75 -8.98
CA SER A 272 -6.25 23.91 -9.87
C SER A 272 -7.60 24.50 -10.31
N HIS A 273 -8.67 23.70 -10.32
CA HIS A 273 -10.04 24.14 -10.64
C HIS A 273 -10.88 24.41 -9.38
N GLY A 274 -10.22 24.77 -8.27
CA GLY A 274 -10.86 25.31 -7.09
C GLY A 274 -11.53 24.28 -6.18
N ALA A 275 -11.24 22.98 -6.33
CA ALA A 275 -11.85 21.97 -5.46
C ALA A 275 -11.29 22.08 -4.03
N SER A 276 -12.19 22.02 -3.03
CA SER A 276 -11.83 21.75 -1.63
C SER A 276 -12.10 20.32 -1.21
N VAL A 277 -13.06 19.68 -1.86
CA VAL A 277 -13.46 18.30 -1.60
C VAL A 277 -13.24 17.46 -2.83
N ILE A 278 -12.72 16.26 -2.64
CA ILE A 278 -12.70 15.21 -3.66
C ILE A 278 -13.50 13.99 -3.19
N ALA A 279 -14.44 13.59 -4.01
CA ALA A 279 -15.35 12.49 -3.79
C ALA A 279 -14.94 11.28 -4.63
N VAL A 280 -14.93 10.12 -3.98
CA VAL A 280 -14.66 8.83 -4.60
C VAL A 280 -15.64 7.78 -4.10
N GLU A 281 -15.84 6.72 -4.86
CA GLU A 281 -16.60 5.56 -4.38
C GLU A 281 -15.93 4.90 -3.17
N ASN A 282 -16.71 4.32 -2.26
CA ASN A 282 -16.17 3.70 -1.06
C ASN A 282 -15.36 2.43 -1.39
N PRO A 283 -14.04 2.40 -1.11
CA PRO A 283 -13.17 1.28 -1.50
C PRO A 283 -13.54 -0.04 -0.82
N LYS A 284 -14.17 -0.01 0.36
CA LYS A 284 -14.63 -1.23 1.05
C LYS A 284 -15.79 -1.88 0.29
N ILE A 285 -16.77 -1.08 -0.12
CA ILE A 285 -17.94 -1.56 -0.87
C ILE A 285 -17.47 -2.07 -2.23
N ILE A 286 -16.62 -1.31 -2.92
CA ILE A 286 -16.03 -1.72 -4.20
C ILE A 286 -15.20 -3.01 -4.07
N GLY A 287 -14.41 -3.14 -3.00
CA GLY A 287 -13.65 -4.36 -2.71
C GLY A 287 -14.54 -5.58 -2.50
N TYR A 288 -15.64 -5.42 -1.75
CA TYR A 288 -16.64 -6.47 -1.55
C TYR A 288 -17.35 -6.85 -2.85
N LEU A 289 -17.80 -5.86 -3.64
CA LEU A 289 -18.45 -6.09 -4.94
C LEU A 289 -17.52 -6.85 -5.89
N ARG A 290 -16.23 -6.49 -5.94
CA ARG A 290 -15.23 -7.23 -6.72
C ARG A 290 -15.12 -8.69 -6.28
N TYR A 291 -15.04 -8.94 -4.97
CA TYR A 291 -15.00 -10.30 -4.45
C TYR A 291 -16.26 -11.09 -4.83
N TYR A 292 -17.43 -10.47 -4.69
CA TYR A 292 -18.72 -11.07 -5.06
C TYR A 292 -18.81 -11.37 -6.57
N TRP A 293 -18.37 -10.46 -7.44
CA TRP A 293 -18.32 -10.69 -8.89
C TRP A 293 -17.41 -11.85 -9.29
N ILE A 294 -16.27 -12.00 -8.61
CA ILE A 294 -15.37 -13.15 -8.81
C ILE A 294 -16.02 -14.45 -8.33
N LYS A 295 -16.62 -14.44 -7.13
CA LYS A 295 -17.23 -15.63 -6.50
C LYS A 295 -18.45 -16.13 -7.27
N ASN A 296 -19.32 -15.24 -7.71
CA ASN A 296 -20.56 -15.61 -8.39
C ASN A 296 -20.37 -16.09 -9.83
N GLY A 297 -19.15 -16.05 -10.36
CA GLY A 297 -18.82 -16.70 -11.62
C GLY A 297 -19.66 -16.24 -12.81
N ASN A 298 -20.21 -15.03 -12.79
CA ASN A 298 -20.93 -14.43 -13.92
C ASN A 298 -19.91 -14.15 -15.03
N ARG A 299 -19.52 -15.23 -15.72
CA ARG A 299 -18.62 -15.27 -16.86
C ARG A 299 -19.36 -14.58 -18.00
N LYS A 300 -19.26 -13.24 -18.04
CA LYS A 300 -19.45 -12.51 -19.30
C LYS A 300 -18.28 -12.87 -20.22
N SER A 301 -17.95 -12.01 -21.18
CA SER A 301 -16.80 -12.25 -22.06
C SER A 301 -15.47 -12.39 -21.29
N GLU A 302 -14.51 -13.10 -21.88
CA GLU A 302 -13.14 -13.25 -21.36
C GLU A 302 -12.50 -11.88 -21.03
N ASN A 303 -12.79 -10.86 -21.84
CA ASN A 303 -12.35 -9.49 -21.61
C ASN A 303 -12.97 -8.84 -20.38
N TYR A 304 -14.26 -9.07 -20.11
CA TYR A 304 -14.93 -8.54 -18.92
C TYR A 304 -14.34 -9.17 -17.65
N ASN A 305 -14.18 -10.50 -17.65
CA ASN A 305 -13.62 -11.22 -16.51
C ASN A 305 -12.19 -10.73 -16.22
N TYR A 306 -11.37 -10.60 -17.26
CA TYR A 306 -10.03 -10.03 -17.15
C TYR A 306 -10.04 -8.63 -16.54
N LYS A 307 -10.91 -7.71 -17.01
CA LYS A 307 -11.05 -6.35 -16.45
C LYS A 307 -11.44 -6.35 -14.97
N VAL A 308 -12.37 -7.20 -14.54
CA VAL A 308 -12.75 -7.35 -13.12
C VAL A 308 -11.56 -7.85 -12.29
N THR A 309 -10.79 -8.81 -12.81
CA THR A 309 -9.60 -9.33 -12.13
C THR A 309 -8.54 -8.26 -11.95
N ILE A 310 -8.28 -7.43 -12.97
CA ILE A 310 -7.27 -6.37 -12.93
C ILE A 310 -7.76 -5.05 -12.32
N PHE A 311 -9.05 -4.90 -12.02
CA PHE A 311 -9.56 -3.74 -11.32
C PHE A 311 -8.93 -3.65 -9.92
N ARG A 312 -8.42 -2.47 -9.59
CA ARG A 312 -7.62 -2.24 -8.39
C ARG A 312 -8.36 -1.25 -7.49
N SER A 313 -9.12 -1.75 -6.52
CA SER A 313 -9.73 -0.91 -5.46
C SER A 313 -8.67 -0.07 -4.72
N SER A 314 -7.43 -0.55 -4.68
CA SER A 314 -6.26 0.19 -4.18
C SER A 314 -5.96 1.51 -4.93
N ILE A 315 -6.51 1.74 -6.14
CA ILE A 315 -6.42 3.04 -6.83
C ILE A 315 -7.23 4.09 -6.08
N ILE A 316 -8.47 3.75 -5.72
CA ILE A 316 -9.34 4.60 -4.89
C ILE A 316 -8.65 4.90 -3.56
N GLU A 317 -8.12 3.88 -2.89
CA GLU A 317 -7.36 4.08 -1.65
C GLU A 317 -6.20 5.06 -1.86
N ARG A 318 -5.44 4.93 -2.97
CA ARG A 318 -4.36 5.87 -3.31
C ARG A 318 -4.80 7.30 -3.55
N ILE A 319 -5.97 7.52 -4.15
CA ILE A 319 -6.56 8.86 -4.26
C ILE A 319 -6.84 9.39 -2.87
N ILE A 320 -7.50 8.59 -2.02
CA ILE A 320 -7.89 8.97 -0.65
C ILE A 320 -6.67 9.42 0.19
N TRP A 321 -5.56 8.69 0.18
CA TRP A 321 -4.40 9.07 1.02
C TRP A 321 -3.43 10.06 0.37
N LYS A 322 -3.58 10.35 -0.93
CA LYS A 322 -2.78 11.40 -1.60
C LYS A 322 -3.52 12.73 -1.70
N ALA A 323 -4.85 12.74 -1.69
CA ALA A 323 -5.65 13.95 -1.75
C ALA A 323 -5.27 15.01 -0.68
N PRO A 324 -5.00 14.65 0.59
CA PRO A 324 -4.57 15.62 1.59
C PRO A 324 -3.23 16.31 1.28
N LEU A 325 -2.37 15.72 0.45
CA LEU A 325 -1.15 16.38 -0.02
C LEU A 325 -1.47 17.63 -0.84
N TYR A 326 -2.65 17.68 -1.45
CA TYR A 326 -3.15 18.77 -2.27
C TYR A 326 -4.11 19.69 -1.51
N GLY A 327 -4.20 19.57 -0.18
CA GLY A 327 -5.16 20.33 0.63
C GLY A 327 -6.62 19.92 0.40
N LEU A 328 -6.88 18.79 -0.26
CA LEU A 328 -8.22 18.31 -0.57
C LEU A 328 -8.76 17.43 0.56
N GLN A 329 -9.96 17.75 1.05
CA GLN A 329 -10.73 16.87 1.93
C GLN A 329 -11.32 15.72 1.12
N VAL A 330 -11.33 14.52 1.69
CA VAL A 330 -11.84 13.33 1.02
C VAL A 330 -13.21 12.95 1.54
N VAL A 331 -14.14 12.70 0.63
CA VAL A 331 -15.46 12.13 0.93
C VAL A 331 -15.61 10.81 0.18
N THR A 332 -16.06 9.77 0.87
CA THR A 332 -16.41 8.49 0.25
C THR A 332 -17.93 8.38 0.07
N ILE A 333 -18.39 8.02 -1.11
CA ILE A 333 -19.81 7.85 -1.42
C ILE A 333 -20.16 6.38 -1.68
N ASN A 334 -21.43 6.02 -1.50
CA ASN A 334 -21.92 4.68 -1.83
C ASN A 334 -22.07 4.53 -3.35
N PRO A 335 -21.43 3.52 -3.98
CA PRO A 335 -21.50 3.32 -5.44
C PRO A 335 -22.91 2.98 -5.96
N ARG A 336 -23.87 2.60 -5.12
CA ARG A 336 -25.22 2.22 -5.58
C ARG A 336 -25.88 3.37 -6.36
N GLY A 337 -26.15 3.18 -7.65
CA GLY A 337 -26.80 4.18 -8.53
C GLY A 337 -25.89 5.29 -9.06
N THR A 338 -24.56 5.14 -8.97
CA THR A 338 -23.60 6.01 -9.71
C THR A 338 -23.42 5.58 -11.17
N THR A 339 -23.95 4.41 -11.53
CA THR A 339 -23.87 3.82 -12.87
C THR A 339 -25.16 3.03 -13.14
N HIS A 340 -25.70 3.07 -14.36
CA HIS A 340 -26.87 2.29 -14.79
C HIS A 340 -28.14 2.57 -13.95
N SER A 341 -28.43 3.84 -13.67
CA SER A 341 -29.68 4.31 -13.05
C SER A 341 -30.39 5.31 -13.97
N GLU A 342 -31.69 5.56 -13.75
CA GLU A 342 -32.43 6.60 -14.47
C GLU A 342 -31.76 7.97 -14.34
N ASP A 343 -31.28 8.32 -13.14
CA ASP A 343 -30.46 9.52 -12.89
C ASP A 343 -29.21 9.59 -13.79
N HIS A 344 -28.56 8.45 -14.04
CA HIS A 344 -27.36 8.37 -14.86
C HIS A 344 -27.67 8.60 -16.34
N GLU A 345 -28.73 7.98 -16.87
CA GLU A 345 -29.19 8.22 -18.23
C GLU A 345 -29.66 9.66 -18.45
N TYR A 346 -30.41 10.21 -17.48
CA TYR A 346 -30.87 11.59 -17.51
C TYR A 346 -29.71 12.58 -17.56
N VAL A 347 -28.70 12.40 -16.69
CA VAL A 347 -27.50 13.24 -16.65
C VAL A 347 -26.72 13.15 -17.96
N MET A 348 -26.56 11.96 -18.54
CA MET A 348 -25.89 11.78 -19.83
C MET A 348 -26.58 12.59 -20.93
N ARG A 349 -27.92 12.47 -21.05
CA ARG A 349 -28.71 13.18 -22.06
C ARG A 349 -28.69 14.69 -21.84
N ARG A 350 -28.91 15.15 -20.60
CA ARG A 350 -29.02 16.58 -20.26
C ARG A 350 -27.71 17.33 -20.45
N TYR A 351 -26.57 16.72 -20.11
CA TYR A 351 -25.28 17.41 -20.09
C TYR A 351 -24.30 16.94 -21.18
N GLY A 352 -24.75 16.06 -22.09
CA GLY A 352 -23.94 15.51 -23.18
C GLY A 352 -22.71 14.76 -22.67
N LEU A 353 -22.82 14.06 -21.53
CA LEU A 353 -21.70 13.38 -20.89
C LEU A 353 -21.56 11.95 -21.40
N ASP A 354 -20.32 11.51 -21.61
CA ASP A 354 -20.07 10.07 -21.75
C ASP A 354 -20.36 9.36 -20.42
N LYS A 355 -20.59 8.04 -20.51
CA LYS A 355 -20.95 7.18 -19.38
C LYS A 355 -20.08 7.41 -18.14
N HIS A 356 -18.77 7.54 -18.29
CA HIS A 356 -17.86 7.60 -17.17
C HIS A 356 -17.75 9.01 -16.58
N THR A 357 -17.80 10.04 -17.44
CA THR A 357 -17.89 11.43 -16.98
C THR A 357 -19.23 11.67 -16.24
N ALA A 358 -20.33 11.05 -16.70
CA ALA A 358 -21.60 11.08 -15.98
C ALA A 358 -21.50 10.42 -14.60
N SER A 359 -20.82 9.29 -14.47
CA SER A 359 -20.55 8.65 -13.17
C SER A 359 -19.73 9.56 -12.24
N ALA A 360 -18.66 10.18 -12.74
CA ALA A 360 -17.87 11.15 -11.97
C ALA A 360 -18.69 12.37 -11.51
N TYR A 361 -19.59 12.88 -12.37
CA TYR A 361 -20.50 13.97 -12.02
C TYR A 361 -21.50 13.56 -10.93
N LEU A 362 -22.11 12.38 -11.03
CA LEU A 362 -23.01 11.86 -10.00
C LEU A 362 -22.30 11.66 -8.64
N ILE A 363 -21.05 11.21 -8.66
CA ILE A 363 -20.19 11.12 -7.48
C ILE A 363 -20.03 12.50 -6.82
N ALA A 364 -19.72 13.54 -7.62
CA ALA A 364 -19.59 14.91 -7.14
C ALA A 364 -20.91 15.45 -6.57
N LEU A 365 -22.02 15.27 -7.29
CA LEU A 365 -23.35 15.71 -6.86
C LEU A 365 -23.81 15.07 -5.56
N ARG A 366 -23.53 13.77 -5.38
CA ARG A 366 -23.86 13.05 -4.14
C ARG A 366 -23.04 13.57 -2.98
N ALA A 367 -21.74 13.82 -3.17
CA ALA A 367 -20.92 14.42 -2.15
C ALA A 367 -21.44 15.82 -1.77
N ARG A 368 -21.84 16.64 -2.74
CA ARG A 368 -22.49 17.93 -2.50
C ARG A 368 -23.73 17.80 -1.64
N ARG A 369 -24.66 16.91 -1.99
CA ARG A 369 -25.88 16.66 -1.23
C ARG A 369 -25.58 16.20 0.21
N ASN A 370 -24.57 15.35 0.39
CA ASN A 370 -24.18 14.86 1.71
C ASN A 370 -23.54 15.96 2.58
N LEU A 371 -22.80 16.89 1.98
CA LEU A 371 -22.18 18.01 2.70
C LEU A 371 -23.16 19.12 3.07
N GLN A 372 -24.32 19.18 2.42
CA GLN A 372 -25.40 20.14 2.70
C GLN A 372 -26.41 19.60 3.74
N ARG A 373 -26.33 18.32 4.11
CA ARG A 373 -27.16 17.75 5.18
C ARG A 373 -26.54 18.14 6.53
N PRO A 374 -27.35 18.62 7.49
CA PRO A 374 -26.88 19.05 8.81
C PRO A 374 -26.20 17.93 9.61
#